data_AF-A0A355AW38-F1
#
_entry.id   AF-A0A355AW38-F1
#
_cell.length_a   1.000
_cell.length_b   1.000
_cell.length_c   1.000
_cell.angle_alpha   90.00
_cell.angle_beta   90.00
_cell.angle_gamma   90.00
#
_symmetry.space_group_name_H-M   'P 1'
#
loop_
_entity.id
_entity.type
_entity.pdbx_description
1 polymer ?
#
loop_
_entity_poly.entity_id
_entity_poly.type
_entity_poly.pdbx_seq_one_letter_code
_entity_poly.pdbx_strand_id
1 'polypeptide(L)'
;PPAQTETPAADPAPAKAADPPPETPSAKAAPPEQYTSLIIDASGIGARPALFPRILSADDKKVVYDRRMVEKMIFLQSQSIVKYSSSVEKAKASYASFIGASPLIIAASGTDGSLKADLLVSSEDCEQVLAANGDTGFLKKARVVLILN
;
A
#
# COMPACT_ATOMS: atom_id res chain seq x y z
N PRO A 1 47.87 -48.81 -12.50
CA PRO A 1 48.17 -47.91 -13.63
C PRO A 1 48.31 -48.72 -14.93
N PRO A 2 48.23 -48.18 -16.17
CA PRO A 2 48.34 -46.78 -16.60
C PRO A 2 47.17 -46.32 -17.54
N ALA A 3 46.87 -45.03 -17.65
CA ALA A 3 47.24 -44.07 -18.72
C ALA A 3 46.08 -43.72 -19.68
N GLN A 4 45.87 -42.42 -19.80
CA GLN A 4 44.94 -41.67 -20.65
C GLN A 4 45.45 -41.58 -22.09
N THR A 5 44.54 -41.25 -23.02
CA THR A 5 44.60 -40.36 -24.22
C THR A 5 43.58 -40.92 -25.25
N GLU A 6 42.73 -40.19 -25.98
CA GLU A 6 42.86 -38.93 -26.74
C GLU A 6 41.47 -38.25 -26.94
N THR A 7 41.44 -36.92 -26.94
CA THR A 7 40.39 -36.03 -27.53
C THR A 7 40.69 -35.85 -29.03
N PRO A 8 39.76 -35.47 -29.96
CA PRO A 8 39.27 -34.08 -30.09
C PRO A 8 37.85 -33.83 -30.69
N ALA A 9 37.18 -32.81 -30.12
CA ALA A 9 36.40 -31.71 -30.73
C ALA A 9 35.25 -31.94 -31.74
N ALA A 10 34.06 -31.44 -31.38
CA ALA A 10 33.27 -30.52 -32.22
C ALA A 10 32.17 -29.80 -31.38
N ASP A 11 32.29 -28.49 -31.24
CA ASP A 11 31.21 -27.54 -30.89
C ASP A 11 30.58 -27.07 -32.23
N PRO A 12 29.27 -26.76 -32.30
CA PRO A 12 28.83 -25.40 -32.02
C PRO A 12 27.53 -25.29 -31.18
N ALA A 13 27.49 -24.32 -30.28
CA ALA A 13 26.33 -23.81 -29.52
C ALA A 13 25.14 -23.37 -30.43
N PRO A 14 23.90 -23.20 -29.89
CA PRO A 14 23.61 -21.98 -29.12
C PRO A 14 22.71 -22.15 -27.88
N ALA A 15 22.93 -21.23 -26.93
CA ALA A 15 22.12 -20.97 -25.75
C ALA A 15 20.63 -20.81 -26.06
N LYS A 16 19.77 -21.50 -25.31
CA LYS A 16 18.32 -21.24 -25.33
C LYS A 16 17.99 -20.13 -24.33
N ALA A 17 17.64 -18.97 -24.87
CA ALA A 17 17.16 -17.80 -24.16
C ALA A 17 15.74 -17.99 -23.56
N ALA A 18 15.50 -17.26 -22.47
CA ALA A 18 14.28 -16.62 -21.93
C ALA A 18 13.14 -16.39 -22.96
N ASP A 19 11.83 -16.26 -22.66
CA ASP A 19 10.95 -15.96 -21.49
C ASP A 19 9.49 -16.28 -22.00
N PRO A 20 8.33 -16.00 -21.33
CA PRO A 20 8.05 -15.59 -19.94
C PRO A 20 6.91 -16.36 -19.22
N PRO A 21 6.72 -16.15 -17.90
CA PRO A 21 5.49 -16.51 -17.18
C PRO A 21 4.29 -15.65 -17.62
N PRO A 22 3.04 -16.16 -17.59
CA PRO A 22 1.87 -15.39 -18.02
C PRO A 22 1.59 -14.21 -17.07
N GLU A 23 1.49 -13.01 -17.64
CA GLU A 23 0.98 -11.82 -16.98
C GLU A 23 -0.54 -11.95 -16.67
N THR A 24 -0.89 -11.56 -15.44
CA THR A 24 -2.18 -11.14 -14.86
C THR A 24 -3.50 -11.37 -15.61
N PRO A 25 -4.55 -11.67 -14.84
CA PRO A 25 -5.57 -10.63 -14.69
C PRO A 25 -5.58 -10.01 -13.28
N SER A 26 -5.35 -8.70 -13.21
CA SER A 26 -5.92 -7.84 -12.16
C SER A 26 -7.43 -7.93 -12.27
N ALA A 27 -8.02 -8.98 -11.70
CA ALA A 27 -9.42 -8.99 -11.38
C ALA A 27 -9.62 -7.93 -10.30
N LYS A 28 -10.22 -6.80 -10.65
CA LYS A 28 -10.97 -6.00 -9.67
C LYS A 28 -11.99 -6.97 -9.06
N ALA A 29 -11.63 -7.58 -7.94
CA ALA A 29 -12.54 -8.36 -7.12
C ALA A 29 -13.78 -7.50 -6.88
N ALA A 30 -14.97 -8.10 -6.92
CA ALA A 30 -16.21 -7.42 -6.56
C ALA A 30 -15.98 -6.65 -5.24
N PRO A 31 -16.47 -5.40 -5.12
CA PRO A 31 -16.28 -4.62 -3.92
C PRO A 31 -16.73 -5.46 -2.71
N PRO A 32 -15.86 -5.67 -1.70
CA PRO A 32 -16.28 -6.38 -0.50
C PRO A 32 -17.46 -5.63 0.12
N GLU A 33 -18.43 -6.36 0.70
CA GLU A 33 -19.59 -5.73 1.33
C GLU A 33 -19.20 -4.74 2.44
N GLN A 34 -18.03 -4.92 3.05
CA GLN A 34 -17.48 -4.05 4.08
C GLN A 34 -15.96 -3.96 4.01
N TYR A 35 -15.43 -2.74 4.01
CA TYR A 35 -13.99 -2.51 4.10
C TYR A 35 -13.52 -2.43 5.56
N THR A 36 -12.41 -3.08 5.89
CA THR A 36 -11.91 -3.21 7.27
C THR A 36 -10.78 -2.25 7.61
N SER A 37 -10.15 -1.67 6.60
CA SER A 37 -9.01 -0.74 6.71
C SER A 37 -8.81 0.04 5.41
N LEU A 38 -7.91 1.02 5.46
CA LEU A 38 -7.48 1.80 4.32
C LEU A 38 -5.98 1.60 4.08
N ILE A 39 -5.60 1.37 2.83
CA ILE A 39 -4.23 1.40 2.36
C ILE A 39 -4.15 2.48 1.30
N ILE A 40 -3.23 3.43 1.48
CA ILE A 40 -2.98 4.51 0.52
C ILE A 40 -1.61 4.30 -0.10
N ASP A 41 -1.61 4.14 -1.41
CA ASP A 41 -0.39 4.13 -2.20
C ASP A 41 0.09 5.56 -2.44
N ALA A 42 1.14 5.97 -1.73
CA ALA A 42 1.84 7.25 -1.89
C ALA A 42 3.25 7.05 -2.46
N SER A 43 3.43 5.99 -3.24
CA SER A 43 4.67 5.68 -3.95
C SER A 43 4.96 6.74 -5.02
N GLY A 44 6.23 7.09 -5.21
CA GLY A 44 6.66 7.97 -6.31
C GLY A 44 6.26 9.45 -6.22
N ILE A 45 5.50 9.86 -5.19
CA ILE A 45 5.11 11.27 -4.99
C ILE A 45 5.96 12.00 -3.93
N GLY A 46 6.99 11.35 -3.40
CA GLY A 46 7.93 11.93 -2.44
C GLY A 46 7.35 12.21 -1.06
N ALA A 47 6.33 11.45 -0.66
CA ALA A 47 5.71 11.54 0.66
C ALA A 47 6.68 11.13 1.77
N ARG A 48 6.62 11.84 2.90
CA ARG A 48 7.52 11.64 4.05
C ARG A 48 6.77 11.08 5.26
N PRO A 49 7.36 10.14 6.01
CA PRO A 49 6.76 9.65 7.24
C PRO A 49 6.60 10.76 8.28
N ALA A 50 5.46 10.78 8.96
CA ALA A 50 5.18 11.65 10.10
C ALA A 50 4.40 10.93 11.21
N LEU A 51 4.39 11.51 12.42
CA LEU A 51 3.60 10.98 13.54
C LEU A 51 2.09 11.19 13.35
N PHE A 52 1.72 12.31 12.71
CA PHE A 52 0.33 12.72 12.53
C PHE A 52 0.09 13.19 11.08
N PRO A 53 0.21 12.29 10.09
CA PRO A 53 -0.15 12.65 8.71
C PRO A 53 -1.65 12.90 8.61
N ARG A 54 -2.02 13.80 7.71
CA ARG A 54 -3.43 14.05 7.35
C ARG A 54 -3.70 13.54 5.94
N ILE A 55 -4.93 13.09 5.72
CA ILE A 55 -5.42 12.76 4.39
C ILE A 55 -6.42 13.86 4.01
N LEU A 56 -6.15 14.51 2.88
CA LEU A 56 -6.88 15.65 2.38
C LEU A 56 -7.44 15.32 0.99
N SER A 57 -8.58 15.90 0.65
CA SER A 57 -9.06 15.89 -0.74
C SER A 57 -8.17 16.77 -1.61
N ALA A 58 -7.84 16.32 -2.82
CA ALA A 58 -6.99 17.04 -3.76
C ALA A 58 -7.64 18.33 -4.30
N ASP A 59 -8.98 18.35 -4.38
CA ASP A 59 -9.74 19.45 -4.99
C ASP A 59 -9.95 20.62 -4.01
N ASP A 60 -10.57 20.36 -2.86
CA ASP A 60 -10.97 21.38 -1.87
C ASP A 60 -10.06 21.41 -0.62
N LYS A 61 -9.04 20.55 -0.54
CA LYS A 61 -8.19 20.36 0.67
C LYS A 61 -8.96 20.01 1.95
N LYS A 62 -10.20 19.53 1.81
CA LYS A 62 -11.01 19.06 2.94
C LYS A 62 -10.35 17.87 3.63
N VAL A 63 -10.35 17.88 4.96
CA VAL A 63 -9.79 16.80 5.79
C VAL A 63 -10.68 15.56 5.71
N VAL A 64 -10.12 14.46 5.22
CA VAL A 64 -10.75 13.13 5.16
C VAL A 64 -10.37 12.31 6.39
N TYR A 65 -9.12 12.42 6.82
CA TYR A 65 -8.60 11.74 8.00
C TYR A 65 -7.55 12.58 8.72
N ASP A 66 -7.65 12.62 10.05
CA ASP A 66 -6.75 13.33 10.96
C ASP A 66 -6.71 12.62 12.31
N ARG A 67 -5.65 12.85 13.07
CA ARG A 67 -5.50 12.40 14.47
C ARG A 67 -6.75 12.63 15.32
N ARG A 68 -7.46 13.75 15.13
CA ARG A 68 -8.65 14.12 15.92
C ARG A 68 -9.81 13.13 15.77
N MET A 69 -9.83 12.35 14.68
CA MET A 69 -10.86 11.35 14.42
C MET A 69 -10.59 10.03 15.15
N VAL A 70 -9.34 9.79 15.55
CA VAL A 70 -8.91 8.54 16.19
C VAL A 70 -9.31 8.51 17.66
N GLU A 71 -9.83 7.38 18.11
CA GLU A 71 -10.18 7.17 19.51
C GLU A 71 -8.95 7.24 20.42
N LYS A 72 -9.10 7.92 21.56
CA LYS A 72 -8.00 8.13 22.52
C LYS A 72 -7.36 6.82 22.98
N MET A 73 -8.17 5.79 23.24
CA MET A 73 -7.67 4.49 23.70
C MET A 73 -6.82 3.80 22.63
N ILE A 74 -7.29 3.82 21.37
CA ILE A 74 -6.56 3.26 20.23
C ILE A 74 -5.23 3.98 20.03
N PHE A 75 -5.23 5.31 20.13
CA PHE A 75 -4.03 6.11 20.03
C PHE A 75 -3.01 5.80 21.14
N LEU A 76 -3.47 5.64 22.39
CA LEU A 76 -2.60 5.29 23.51
C LEU A 76 -1.95 3.91 23.35
N GLN A 77 -2.65 2.94 22.78
CA GLN A 77 -2.14 1.58 22.55
C GLN A 77 -1.16 1.52 21.38
N SER A 78 -1.49 2.18 20.26
CA SER A 78 -0.72 2.06 19.02
C SER A 78 0.42 3.06 18.89
N GLN A 79 0.39 4.14 19.68
CA GLN A 79 1.29 5.30 19.62
C GLN A 79 1.43 5.94 18.23
N SER A 80 0.54 5.60 17.30
CA SER A 80 0.52 6.06 15.92
C SER A 80 -0.91 5.98 15.39
N ILE A 81 -1.24 6.88 14.45
CA ILE A 81 -2.54 6.91 13.77
C ILE A 81 -2.50 6.27 12.38
N VAL A 82 -1.30 5.90 11.91
CA VAL A 82 -1.08 5.17 10.66
C VAL A 82 0.05 4.15 10.84
N LYS A 83 0.14 3.17 9.93
CA LYS A 83 1.33 2.34 9.75
C LYS A 83 1.98 2.64 8.41
N TYR A 84 3.29 2.47 8.31
CA TYR A 84 4.04 2.67 7.08
C TYR A 84 4.55 1.35 6.54
N SER A 85 4.54 1.19 5.22
CA SER A 85 5.09 0.04 4.50
C SER A 85 5.75 0.49 3.20
N SER A 86 6.61 -0.35 2.63
CA SER A 86 7.25 -0.10 1.32
C SER A 86 6.45 -0.63 0.13
N SER A 87 5.49 -1.52 0.36
CA SER A 87 4.55 -1.99 -0.66
C SER A 87 3.25 -2.47 -0.04
N VAL A 88 2.18 -2.54 -0.84
CA VAL A 88 0.86 -3.06 -0.44
C VAL A 88 0.96 -4.51 0.02
N GLU A 89 1.75 -5.34 -0.67
CA GLU A 89 1.93 -6.76 -0.34
C GLU A 89 2.62 -6.92 1.02
N LYS A 90 3.71 -6.18 1.25
CA LYS A 90 4.39 -6.16 2.55
C LYS A 90 3.48 -5.63 3.65
N ALA A 91 2.64 -4.64 3.35
CA ALA A 91 1.67 -4.13 4.31
C ALA A 91 0.72 -5.24 4.75
N LYS A 92 0.11 -5.97 3.79
CA LYS A 92 -0.78 -7.09 4.05
C LYS A 92 -0.10 -8.20 4.85
N ALA A 93 1.17 -8.50 4.57
CA ALA A 93 1.92 -9.53 5.28
C ALA A 93 2.30 -9.11 6.72
N SER A 94 2.90 -7.92 6.89
CA SER A 94 3.42 -7.46 8.18
C SER A 94 2.34 -6.93 9.12
N TYR A 95 1.24 -6.44 8.57
CA TYR A 95 0.16 -5.81 9.32
C TYR A 95 -1.19 -6.51 9.12
N ALA A 96 -1.19 -7.82 8.83
CA ALA A 96 -2.39 -8.61 8.56
C ALA A 96 -3.49 -8.42 9.62
N SER A 97 -3.12 -8.47 10.91
CA SER A 97 -4.06 -8.29 12.03
C SER A 97 -4.63 -6.86 12.13
N PHE A 98 -3.85 -5.87 11.69
CA PHE A 98 -4.24 -4.46 11.69
C PHE A 98 -5.11 -4.09 10.49
N ILE A 99 -4.78 -4.64 9.31
CA ILE A 99 -5.48 -4.42 8.04
C ILE A 99 -6.81 -5.18 8.00
N GLY A 100 -6.84 -6.41 8.52
CA GLY A 100 -8.00 -7.29 8.43
C GLY A 100 -8.18 -7.90 7.04
N ALA A 101 -9.39 -8.40 6.77
CA ALA A 101 -9.68 -9.21 5.60
C ALA A 101 -9.80 -8.42 4.29
N SER A 102 -10.26 -7.17 4.35
CA SER A 102 -10.69 -6.42 3.16
C SER A 102 -10.26 -4.95 3.23
N PRO A 103 -9.00 -4.61 2.93
CA PRO A 103 -8.57 -3.22 2.81
C PRO A 103 -9.16 -2.55 1.58
N LEU A 104 -9.59 -1.30 1.74
CA LEU A 104 -9.76 -0.37 0.64
C LEU A 104 -8.36 0.12 0.21
N ILE A 105 -8.01 -0.04 -1.06
CA ILE A 105 -6.72 0.39 -1.59
C ILE A 105 -6.98 1.54 -2.57
N ILE A 106 -6.38 2.70 -2.29
CA ILE A 106 -6.48 3.91 -3.12
C ILE A 106 -5.08 4.47 -3.40
N ALA A 107 -4.97 5.31 -4.42
CA ALA A 107 -3.73 6.02 -4.73
C ALA A 107 -3.80 7.47 -4.24
N ALA A 108 -2.69 7.98 -3.70
CA ALA A 108 -2.52 9.39 -3.43
C ALA A 108 -2.13 10.12 -4.73
N SER A 109 -2.78 11.24 -5.00
CA SER A 109 -2.49 12.10 -6.15
C SER A 109 -1.31 13.04 -5.89
N GLY A 110 -0.93 13.28 -4.64
CA GLY A 110 0.13 14.23 -4.29
C GLY A 110 0.33 14.38 -2.80
N THR A 111 1.20 15.32 -2.43
CA THR A 111 1.48 15.68 -1.03
C THR A 111 1.15 17.14 -0.76
N ASP A 112 0.82 17.46 0.49
CA ASP A 112 0.59 18.83 0.94
C ASP A 112 1.49 19.16 2.15
N GLY A 113 1.65 20.47 2.40
CA GLY A 113 2.44 21.00 3.50
C GLY A 113 3.95 20.99 3.27
N SER A 114 4.68 21.79 4.06
CA SER A 114 6.13 21.94 3.94
C SER A 114 6.91 20.66 4.25
N LEU A 115 6.32 19.75 5.04
CA LEU A 115 6.93 18.47 5.41
C LEU A 115 6.62 17.35 4.40
N LYS A 116 5.75 17.58 3.42
CA LYS A 116 5.28 16.57 2.45
C LYS A 116 4.78 15.29 3.11
N ALA A 117 4.15 15.43 4.27
CA ALA A 117 3.64 14.32 5.07
C ALA A 117 2.13 14.14 4.94
N ASP A 118 1.42 15.20 4.54
CA ASP A 118 0.00 15.15 4.28
C ASP A 118 -0.21 14.62 2.85
N LEU A 119 -1.20 13.74 2.68
CA LEU A 119 -1.51 13.12 1.39
C LEU A 119 -2.76 13.73 0.78
N LEU A 120 -2.70 13.99 -0.52
CA LEU A 120 -3.82 14.45 -1.33
C LEU A 120 -4.41 13.25 -2.07
N VAL A 121 -5.72 13.08 -1.97
CA VAL A 121 -6.48 11.96 -2.55
C VAL A 121 -7.58 12.53 -3.45
N SER A 122 -7.92 11.83 -4.54
CA SER A 122 -8.97 12.29 -5.46
C SER A 122 -10.33 12.41 -4.75
N SER A 123 -11.21 13.30 -5.21
CA SER A 123 -12.54 13.46 -4.59
C SER A 123 -13.35 12.16 -4.61
N GLU A 124 -13.27 11.39 -5.71
CA GLU A 124 -13.95 10.11 -5.85
C GLU A 124 -13.45 9.08 -4.82
N ASP A 125 -12.14 8.96 -4.64
CA ASP A 125 -11.56 8.09 -3.62
C ASP A 125 -11.91 8.56 -2.20
N CYS A 126 -12.00 9.88 -1.96
CA CYS A 126 -12.43 10.42 -0.68
C CYS A 126 -13.86 9.98 -0.33
N GLU A 127 -14.78 10.05 -1.29
CA GLU A 127 -16.16 9.58 -1.12
C GLU A 127 -16.21 8.09 -0.84
N GLN A 128 -15.42 7.28 -1.57
CA GLN A 128 -15.31 5.84 -1.33
C GLN A 128 -14.79 5.54 0.08
N VAL A 129 -13.75 6.26 0.54
CA VAL A 129 -13.19 6.10 1.90
C VAL A 129 -14.23 6.45 2.97
N LEU A 130 -14.98 7.53 2.79
CA LEU A 130 -15.99 7.95 3.75
C LEU A 130 -17.18 6.99 3.80
N ALA A 131 -17.65 6.51 2.64
CA ALA A 131 -18.68 5.49 2.54
C ALA A 131 -18.23 4.20 3.24
N ALA A 132 -17.06 3.67 2.88
CA ALA A 132 -16.46 2.49 3.47
C ALA A 132 -16.25 2.59 4.99
N ASN A 133 -15.90 3.79 5.48
CA ASN A 133 -15.75 4.05 6.90
C ASN A 133 -17.10 4.11 7.64
N GLY A 134 -18.19 4.44 6.95
CA GLY A 134 -19.55 4.45 7.51
C GLY A 134 -19.96 3.08 8.07
N ASP A 135 -19.56 2.00 7.39
CA ASP A 135 -19.94 0.63 7.76
C ASP A 135 -19.14 0.09 8.97
N THR A 136 -17.81 0.27 8.98
CA THR A 136 -16.94 -0.39 9.97
C THR A 136 -16.23 0.55 10.95
N GLY A 137 -16.25 1.86 10.68
CA GLY A 137 -15.59 2.89 11.49
C GLY A 137 -14.08 2.73 11.55
N PHE A 138 -13.44 2.16 10.53
CA PHE A 138 -12.01 1.81 10.56
C PHE A 138 -11.08 3.02 10.75
N LEU A 139 -11.49 4.23 10.34
CA LEU A 139 -10.70 5.46 10.55
C LEU A 139 -10.57 5.79 12.03
N LYS A 140 -11.65 5.66 12.81
CA LYS A 140 -11.62 5.90 14.27
C LYS A 140 -10.72 4.91 15.01
N LYS A 141 -10.59 3.71 14.45
CA LYS A 141 -9.71 2.62 14.92
C LYS A 141 -8.28 2.73 14.39
N ALA A 142 -7.92 3.85 13.77
CA ALA A 142 -6.60 4.11 13.19
C ALA A 142 -6.12 3.06 12.19
N ARG A 143 -7.02 2.33 11.51
CA ARG A 143 -6.66 1.26 10.57
C ARG A 143 -6.31 1.81 9.20
N VAL A 144 -5.22 2.57 9.14
CA VAL A 144 -4.73 3.23 7.93
C VAL A 144 -3.26 2.86 7.74
N VAL A 145 -2.92 2.39 6.53
CA VAL A 145 -1.55 2.07 6.14
C VAL A 145 -1.14 2.94 4.96
N LEU A 146 0.01 3.59 5.06
CA LEU A 146 0.59 4.42 4.02
C LEU A 146 1.76 3.67 3.39
N ILE A 147 1.75 3.57 2.06
CA ILE A 147 2.85 3.01 1.30
C ILE A 147 3.76 4.16 0.88
N LEU A 148 5.03 4.07 1.27
CA LEU A 148 6.06 5.06 0.95
C LEU A 148 7.28 4.33 0.36
N ASN A 149 7.81 4.82 -0.76
CA ASN A 149 9.05 4.34 -1.38
C ASN A 149 9.86 5.46 -2.03
#